data_AF-A0AAN7UPR9-F1
#
_entry.id   AF-A0AAN7UPR9-F1
#
_cell.length_a   1.000
_cell.length_b   1.000
_cell.length_c   1.000
_cell.angle_alpha   90.00
_cell.angle_beta   90.00
_cell.angle_gamma   90.00
#
_symmetry.space_group_name_H-M   'P 1'
#
loop_
_entity.id
_entity.type
_entity.pdbx_description
1 polymer ?
#
loop_
_entity_poly.entity_id
_entity_poly.type
_entity_poly.pdbx_seq_one_letter_code
_entity_poly.pdbx_strand_id
1 'polypeptide(L)'
;MTAFETLGSNGISYPVDDAGMVCAAFRTSDDAATFDFHIPSNMMLSRYHEAKEAIVDKLENAPEGLMAQMRDMATGIRPGIEQFGVVTAPNGDHIFVYEVDGFGGQNLIDDANIPSLLPAPSLGYLDKNDTVYQNTRRFVLLRSNPWCCQGLVIHIVGNPHIKPGVAWPIAAIMRSMSLDDDDKIINSI
;
A
#
# COMPACT_ATOMS: atom_id res chain seq x y z
N MET A 1 14.43 16.09 -12.06
CA MET A 1 13.82 16.76 -10.90
C MET A 1 12.32 16.75 -11.12
N THR A 2 11.70 15.64 -10.71
CA THR A 2 10.25 15.60 -10.55
C THR A 2 9.88 16.41 -9.30
N ALA A 3 8.63 16.83 -9.16
CA ALA A 3 8.18 17.56 -7.96
C ALA A 3 8.21 16.69 -6.68
N PHE A 4 8.48 15.39 -6.81
CA PHE A 4 8.42 14.40 -5.74
C PHE A 4 9.78 14.08 -5.11
N GLU A 5 10.88 14.70 -5.55
CA GLU A 5 12.23 14.47 -4.98
C GLU A 5 12.48 15.27 -3.68
N THR A 6 11.48 15.98 -3.16
CA THR A 6 11.57 16.80 -1.93
C THR A 6 10.21 16.89 -1.24
N LEU A 7 10.22 17.33 0.02
CA LEU A 7 9.01 17.53 0.81
C LEU A 7 8.58 18.99 0.82
N GLY A 8 7.26 19.21 0.84
CA GLY A 8 6.66 20.52 1.09
C GLY A 8 6.93 21.04 2.50
N SER A 9 6.38 22.22 2.81
CA SER A 9 6.39 22.80 4.16
C SER A 9 7.79 22.87 4.81
N ASN A 10 8.79 23.32 4.06
CA ASN A 10 10.20 23.38 4.51
C ASN A 10 10.76 22.02 4.96
N GLY A 11 10.40 20.93 4.26
CA GLY A 11 10.95 19.61 4.54
C GLY A 11 10.14 18.77 5.53
N ILE A 12 8.94 19.21 5.91
CA ILE A 12 8.12 18.57 6.97
C ILE A 12 6.95 17.77 6.37
N SER A 13 6.64 17.94 5.09
CA SER A 13 5.43 17.42 4.43
C SER A 13 4.14 18.15 4.85
N TYR A 14 2.99 17.64 4.41
CA TYR A 14 1.68 18.15 4.79
C TYR A 14 1.30 17.69 6.21
N PRO A 15 0.50 18.48 6.96
CA PRO A 15 -0.01 18.06 8.26
C PRO A 15 -0.84 16.77 8.17
N VAL A 16 -0.80 15.97 9.23
CA VAL A 16 -1.64 14.78 9.42
C VAL A 16 -2.40 14.85 10.75
N ASP A 17 -3.54 14.18 10.82
CA ASP A 17 -4.29 13.98 12.08
C ASP A 17 -3.75 12.76 12.86
N ASP A 18 -4.17 12.63 14.12
CA ASP A 18 -3.86 11.45 14.95
C ASP A 18 -4.69 10.24 14.50
N ALA A 19 -4.22 9.55 13.46
CA ALA A 19 -4.89 8.40 12.85
C ALA A 19 -4.38 7.04 13.34
N GLY A 20 -3.48 7.00 14.34
CA GLY A 20 -2.86 5.76 14.85
C GLY A 20 -1.90 5.04 13.89
N MET A 21 -1.70 5.59 12.69
CA MET A 21 -0.79 5.08 11.67
C MET A 21 0.58 5.77 11.73
N VAL A 22 1.56 5.22 11.03
CA VAL A 22 2.91 5.78 10.94
C VAL A 22 3.07 6.55 9.64
N CYS A 23 3.60 7.78 9.73
CA CYS A 23 3.91 8.62 8.58
C CYS A 23 5.06 8.05 7.75
N ALA A 24 4.91 8.08 6.44
CA ALA A 24 5.92 7.79 5.45
C ALA A 24 6.01 8.99 4.48
N ALA A 25 7.04 9.80 4.64
CA ALA A 25 7.23 11.00 3.82
C ALA A 25 7.50 10.68 2.34
N PHE A 26 8.03 9.49 2.06
CA PHE A 26 8.28 8.98 0.72
C PHE A 26 7.65 7.60 0.55
N ARG A 27 7.19 7.33 -0.67
CA ARG A 27 6.77 6.02 -1.14
C ARG A 27 7.97 5.11 -1.36
N THR A 28 7.71 3.85 -1.62
CA THR A 28 8.71 2.84 -2.04
C THR A 28 9.24 3.05 -3.46
N SER A 29 8.69 4.02 -4.18
CA SER A 29 9.24 4.53 -5.45
C SER A 29 10.30 5.62 -5.24
N ASP A 30 10.60 6.01 -4.00
CA ASP A 30 11.41 7.17 -3.62
C ASP A 30 10.79 8.53 -4.00
N ASP A 31 9.51 8.55 -4.41
CA ASP A 31 8.72 9.77 -4.60
C ASP A 31 8.07 10.21 -3.28
N ALA A 32 8.04 11.51 -3.00
CA ALA A 32 7.31 12.09 -1.88
C ALA A 32 5.84 11.65 -1.90
N ALA A 33 5.34 11.24 -0.73
CA ALA A 33 3.94 10.90 -0.55
C ALA A 33 3.06 12.15 -0.75
N THR A 34 1.84 11.96 -1.24
CA THR A 34 0.87 13.07 -1.31
C THR A 34 0.24 13.30 0.06
N PHE A 35 -0.09 12.22 0.76
CA PHE A 35 -0.41 12.23 2.19
C PHE A 35 0.42 11.18 2.91
N ASP A 36 0.87 11.50 4.12
CA ASP A 36 1.93 10.73 4.76
C ASP A 36 1.49 9.36 5.31
N PHE A 37 0.18 9.10 5.50
CA PHE A 37 -0.26 7.75 5.86
C PHE A 37 -0.40 6.88 4.62
N HIS A 38 0.73 6.33 4.18
CA HIS A 38 0.82 5.34 3.11
C HIS A 38 0.26 3.98 3.60
N ILE A 39 -0.92 3.60 3.12
CA ILE A 39 -1.68 2.44 3.59
C ILE A 39 -0.93 1.12 3.36
N PRO A 40 -0.37 0.82 2.17
CA PRO A 40 0.41 -0.41 1.95
C PRO A 40 1.60 -0.57 2.90
N SER A 41 2.33 0.52 3.18
CA SER A 41 3.44 0.49 4.14
C SER A 41 2.96 0.22 5.57
N ASN A 42 1.84 0.82 5.97
CA ASN A 42 1.25 0.57 7.30
C ASN A 42 0.73 -0.86 7.44
N MET A 43 0.14 -1.45 6.39
CA MET A 43 -0.21 -2.86 6.34
C MET A 43 1.02 -3.77 6.54
N MET A 44 2.09 -3.49 5.79
CA MET A 44 3.34 -4.25 5.90
C MET A 44 3.95 -4.14 7.31
N LEU A 45 4.00 -2.93 7.86
CA LEU A 45 4.56 -2.66 9.19
C LEU A 45 3.80 -3.41 10.27
N SER A 46 2.47 -3.26 10.31
CA SER A 46 1.60 -3.96 11.26
C SER A 46 1.79 -5.48 11.17
N ARG A 47 1.74 -6.04 9.95
CA ARG A 47 1.88 -7.49 9.75
C ARG A 47 3.24 -8.02 10.15
N TYR A 48 4.31 -7.28 9.87
CA TYR A 48 5.68 -7.73 10.14
C TYR A 48 6.03 -7.64 11.62
N HIS A 49 5.44 -6.70 12.36
CA HIS A 49 5.54 -6.68 13.82
C HIS A 49 4.93 -7.94 14.43
N GLU A 50 3.75 -8.37 13.97
CA GLU A 50 3.14 -9.64 14.40
C GLU A 50 3.97 -10.87 14.00
N ALA A 51 4.56 -10.87 12.80
CA ALA A 51 5.36 -12.01 12.31
C ALA A 51 6.64 -12.24 13.14
N LYS A 52 7.27 -11.15 13.59
CA LYS A 52 8.55 -11.19 14.30
C LYS A 52 8.43 -11.73 15.71
N GLU A 53 7.23 -11.86 16.26
CA GLU A 53 7.00 -12.48 17.56
C GLU A 53 7.66 -13.85 17.69
N ALA A 54 7.50 -14.69 16.66
CA ALA A 54 8.09 -16.04 16.63
C ALA A 54 9.63 -16.05 16.55
N ILE A 55 10.24 -14.93 16.19
CA ILE A 55 11.70 -14.75 16.16
C ILE A 55 12.17 -14.28 17.53
N VAL A 56 11.54 -13.23 18.09
CA VAL A 56 11.96 -12.63 19.35
C VAL A 56 11.82 -13.60 20.52
N ASP A 57 10.80 -14.46 20.51
CA ASP A 57 10.62 -15.55 21.50
C ASP A 57 11.81 -16.54 21.54
N LYS A 58 12.59 -16.61 20.46
CA LYS A 58 13.79 -17.48 20.35
C LYS A 58 15.10 -16.77 20.67
N LEU A 59 15.08 -15.48 20.96
CA LEU A 59 16.30 -14.71 21.25
C LEU A 59 16.62 -14.79 22.75
N GLU A 60 17.76 -15.40 23.08
CA GLU A 60 18.20 -15.55 24.47
C GLU A 60 18.39 -14.22 25.21
N ASN A 61 18.68 -13.13 24.48
CA ASN A 61 18.95 -11.80 25.02
C ASN A 61 17.96 -10.75 24.50
N ALA A 62 16.70 -11.12 24.26
CA ALA A 62 15.66 -10.16 23.89
C ALA A 62 15.48 -9.11 25.00
N PRO A 63 15.43 -7.80 24.68
CA PRO A 63 15.07 -6.77 25.66
C PRO A 63 13.71 -7.04 26.30
N GLU A 64 13.61 -6.84 27.61
CA GLU A 64 12.36 -6.97 28.34
C GLU A 64 11.29 -6.03 27.77
N GLY A 65 10.07 -6.54 27.57
CA GLY A 65 8.95 -5.77 27.05
C GLY A 65 8.95 -5.52 25.53
N LEU A 66 10.00 -5.90 24.79
CA LEU A 66 10.06 -5.70 23.33
C LEU A 66 8.85 -6.31 22.61
N MET A 67 8.46 -7.53 23.00
CA MET A 67 7.31 -8.22 22.43
C MET A 67 6.00 -7.46 22.63
N ALA A 68 5.78 -6.91 23.82
CA ALA A 68 4.59 -6.13 24.12
C ALA A 68 4.57 -4.86 23.27
N GLN A 69 5.69 -4.13 23.18
CA GLN A 69 5.81 -2.93 22.35
C GLN A 69 5.52 -3.21 20.87
N MET A 70 6.01 -4.34 20.33
CA MET A 70 5.76 -4.73 18.95
C MET A 70 4.28 -5.07 18.70
N ARG A 71 3.63 -5.76 19.64
CA ARG A 71 2.19 -6.03 19.61
C ARG A 71 1.37 -4.75 19.68
N ASP A 72 1.70 -3.87 20.61
CA ASP A 72 1.00 -2.60 20.81
C ASP A 72 1.09 -1.74 19.55
N MET A 73 2.27 -1.70 18.92
CA MET A 73 2.45 -1.00 17.65
C MET A 73 1.63 -1.63 16.51
N ALA A 74 1.66 -2.97 16.35
CA ALA A 74 0.90 -3.64 15.31
C ALA A 74 -0.62 -3.46 15.47
N THR A 75 -1.10 -3.62 16.70
CA THR A 75 -2.52 -3.51 17.06
C THR A 75 -3.02 -2.07 17.09
N GLY A 76 -2.14 -1.08 17.32
CA GLY A 76 -2.47 0.34 17.21
C GLY A 76 -2.66 0.82 15.76
N ILE A 77 -1.89 0.27 14.81
CA ILE A 77 -1.97 0.66 13.39
C ILE A 77 -3.25 0.13 12.71
N ARG A 78 -3.72 -1.07 13.08
CA ARG A 78 -4.86 -1.73 12.41
C ARG A 78 -6.17 -0.91 12.47
N PRO A 79 -6.62 -0.41 13.63
CA PRO A 79 -7.80 0.46 13.71
C PRO A 79 -7.67 1.71 12.84
N GLY A 80 -6.47 2.28 12.75
CA GLY A 80 -6.20 3.42 11.86
C GLY A 80 -6.43 3.09 10.38
N ILE A 81 -5.92 1.94 9.92
CA ILE A 81 -6.17 1.45 8.56
C ILE A 81 -7.66 1.15 8.33
N GLU A 82 -8.33 0.52 9.29
CA GLU A 82 -9.77 0.19 9.16
C GLU A 82 -10.64 1.45 9.10
N GLN A 83 -10.31 2.47 9.90
CA GLN A 83 -11.08 3.71 9.98
C GLN A 83 -10.81 4.66 8.81
N PHE A 84 -9.54 4.85 8.44
CA PHE A 84 -9.13 5.87 7.45
C PHE A 84 -8.68 5.27 6.12
N GLY A 85 -8.22 4.01 6.13
CA GLY A 85 -7.68 3.33 4.95
C GLY A 85 -8.74 2.70 4.05
N VAL A 86 -10.00 2.58 4.48
CA VAL A 86 -11.11 2.07 3.65
C VAL A 86 -12.06 3.21 3.28
N VAL A 87 -12.21 3.44 1.97
CA VAL A 87 -12.99 4.56 1.44
C VAL A 87 -14.01 4.08 0.41
N THR A 88 -14.98 4.94 0.08
CA THR A 88 -15.93 4.65 -1.00
C THR A 88 -15.40 5.22 -2.30
N ALA A 89 -15.12 4.36 -3.28
CA ALA A 89 -14.67 4.74 -4.60
C ALA A 89 -15.81 5.43 -5.40
N PRO A 90 -15.50 6.15 -6.50
CA PRO A 90 -16.51 6.84 -7.31
C PRO A 90 -17.62 5.93 -7.89
N ASN A 91 -17.34 4.62 -8.02
CA ASN A 91 -18.31 3.62 -8.47
C ASN A 91 -19.18 3.05 -7.34
N GLY A 92 -18.99 3.50 -6.09
CA GLY A 92 -19.71 3.04 -4.90
C GLY A 92 -19.07 1.84 -4.19
N ASP A 93 -18.01 1.23 -4.73
CA ASP A 93 -17.32 0.12 -4.08
C ASP A 93 -16.51 0.61 -2.88
N HIS A 94 -16.47 -0.17 -1.80
CA HIS A 94 -15.48 0.03 -0.74
C HIS A 94 -14.12 -0.51 -1.17
N ILE A 95 -13.10 0.32 -1.07
CA ILE A 95 -11.71 0.00 -1.45
C ILE A 95 -10.74 0.49 -0.38
N PHE A 96 -9.58 -0.16 -0.28
CA PHE A 96 -8.40 0.44 0.31
C PHE A 96 -7.89 1.61 -0.54
N VAL A 97 -7.65 2.75 0.12
CA VAL A 97 -7.00 3.93 -0.47
C VAL A 97 -5.47 3.81 -0.37
N TYR A 98 -4.73 4.54 -1.21
CA TYR A 98 -3.27 4.45 -1.24
C TYR A 98 -2.61 5.28 -0.14
N GLU A 99 -3.06 6.53 0.03
CA GLU A 99 -2.57 7.47 1.04
C GLU A 99 -3.71 8.29 1.64
N VAL A 100 -3.61 8.63 2.92
CA VAL A 100 -4.53 9.54 3.64
C VAL A 100 -3.78 10.48 4.60
N ASP A 101 -4.44 11.55 4.99
CA ASP A 101 -3.93 12.53 5.98
C ASP A 101 -4.61 12.43 7.35
N GLY A 102 -5.69 11.66 7.48
CA GLY A 102 -6.53 11.59 8.68
C GLY A 102 -7.56 12.73 8.81
N PHE A 103 -7.41 13.84 8.08
CA PHE A 103 -8.38 14.93 8.00
C PHE A 103 -9.47 14.72 6.94
N GLY A 104 -9.31 13.71 6.09
CA GLY A 104 -10.25 13.35 5.01
C GLY A 104 -9.65 13.46 3.61
N GLY A 105 -8.39 13.89 3.48
CA GLY A 105 -7.61 13.78 2.26
C GLY A 105 -7.37 12.32 1.89
N GLN A 106 -7.60 11.99 0.62
CA GLN A 106 -7.53 10.63 0.09
C GLN A 106 -6.86 10.64 -1.27
N ASN A 107 -5.85 9.78 -1.45
CA ASN A 107 -5.19 9.58 -2.74
C ASN A 107 -5.57 8.21 -3.31
N LEU A 108 -6.50 8.18 -4.27
CA LEU A 108 -7.03 6.96 -4.86
C LEU A 108 -6.19 6.55 -6.07
N ILE A 109 -5.04 5.94 -5.82
CA ILE A 109 -4.12 5.43 -6.83
C ILE A 109 -3.61 4.03 -6.46
N ASP A 110 -2.70 3.49 -7.27
CA ASP A 110 -1.71 2.53 -6.79
C ASP A 110 -0.39 2.77 -7.54
N ASP A 111 0.69 2.32 -6.95
CA ASP A 111 2.04 2.38 -7.51
C ASP A 111 2.57 0.96 -7.78
N ALA A 112 3.47 0.83 -8.74
CA ALA A 112 4.11 -0.45 -9.03
C ALA A 112 5.07 -0.92 -7.92
N ASN A 113 5.70 0.00 -7.20
CA ASN A 113 6.69 -0.32 -6.16
C ASN A 113 6.04 -0.97 -4.93
N ILE A 114 6.73 -1.92 -4.29
CA ILE A 114 6.18 -2.73 -3.18
C ILE A 114 6.70 -2.21 -1.82
N PRO A 115 5.88 -2.15 -0.76
CA PRO A 115 4.45 -2.49 -0.70
C PRO A 115 3.53 -1.58 -1.52
N SER A 116 2.58 -2.19 -2.23
CA SER A 116 1.47 -1.53 -2.93
C SER A 116 0.15 -2.25 -2.66
N LEU A 117 -0.97 -1.67 -3.11
CA LEU A 117 -2.30 -2.25 -2.88
C LEU A 117 -2.54 -3.52 -3.70
N LEU A 118 -2.03 -3.57 -4.93
CA LEU A 118 -2.25 -4.69 -5.86
C LEU A 118 -1.87 -6.06 -5.26
N PRO A 119 -0.69 -6.25 -4.66
CA PRO A 119 -0.32 -7.50 -3.99
C PRO A 119 -0.45 -7.44 -2.46
N ALA A 120 -1.31 -6.59 -1.89
CA ALA A 120 -1.45 -6.50 -0.43
C ALA A 120 -1.63 -7.86 0.30
N PRO A 121 -2.35 -8.87 -0.23
CA PRO A 121 -2.43 -10.19 0.39
C PRO A 121 -1.08 -10.92 0.50
N SER A 122 -0.11 -10.66 -0.40
CA SER A 122 1.20 -11.32 -0.35
C SER A 122 2.02 -10.87 0.85
N LEU A 123 1.69 -9.73 1.47
CA LEU A 123 2.26 -9.30 2.74
C LEU A 123 1.78 -10.19 3.91
N GLY A 124 0.67 -10.90 3.73
CA GLY A 124 0.00 -11.68 4.77
C GLY A 124 -0.83 -10.84 5.74
N TYR A 125 -1.14 -9.58 5.40
CA TYR A 125 -1.94 -8.68 6.24
C TYR A 125 -3.45 -8.95 6.14
N LEU A 126 -3.93 -9.34 4.94
CA LEU A 126 -5.33 -9.54 4.61
C LEU A 126 -5.53 -10.81 3.76
N ASP A 127 -6.73 -11.39 3.80
CA ASP A 127 -7.08 -12.56 2.99
C ASP A 127 -7.22 -12.17 1.51
N LYS A 128 -6.73 -13.02 0.60
CA LYS A 128 -6.85 -12.77 -0.83
C LYS A 128 -8.30 -12.65 -1.31
N ASN A 129 -9.26 -13.24 -0.61
CA ASN A 129 -10.68 -13.20 -0.92
C ASN A 129 -11.43 -12.08 -0.16
N ASP A 130 -10.72 -11.24 0.60
CA ASP A 130 -11.32 -10.07 1.24
C ASP A 130 -12.04 -9.21 0.18
N THR A 131 -13.28 -8.83 0.49
CA THR A 131 -14.14 -8.15 -0.48
C THR A 131 -13.63 -6.75 -0.80
N VAL A 132 -13.13 -6.02 0.20
CA VAL A 132 -12.56 -4.68 0.01
C VAL A 132 -11.31 -4.76 -0.84
N TYR A 133 -10.44 -5.73 -0.58
CA TYR A 133 -9.26 -5.99 -1.41
C TYR A 133 -9.63 -6.37 -2.85
N GLN A 134 -10.59 -7.26 -3.07
CA GLN A 134 -11.00 -7.64 -4.43
C GLN A 134 -11.55 -6.42 -5.19
N ASN A 135 -12.30 -5.54 -4.52
CA ASN A 135 -12.73 -4.27 -5.09
C ASN A 135 -11.53 -3.36 -5.41
N THR A 136 -10.57 -3.21 -4.48
CA THR A 136 -9.32 -2.46 -4.68
C THR A 136 -8.54 -3.00 -5.87
N ARG A 137 -8.34 -4.31 -5.94
CA ARG A 137 -7.61 -4.97 -7.03
C ARG A 137 -8.23 -4.66 -8.39
N ARG A 138 -9.56 -4.66 -8.49
CA ARG A 138 -10.26 -4.23 -9.70
C ARG A 138 -9.99 -2.74 -9.97
N PHE A 139 -10.19 -1.86 -8.99
CA PHE A 139 -9.97 -0.42 -9.12
C PHE A 139 -8.56 -0.08 -9.63
N VAL A 140 -7.53 -0.69 -9.05
CA VAL A 140 -6.11 -0.47 -9.39
C VAL A 140 -5.80 -0.80 -10.85
N LEU A 141 -6.50 -1.79 -11.41
CA LEU A 141 -6.35 -2.22 -12.81
C LEU A 141 -7.31 -1.51 -13.76
N LEU A 142 -8.10 -0.53 -13.31
CA LEU A 142 -8.95 0.30 -14.18
C LEU A 142 -8.26 1.63 -14.50
N ARG A 143 -8.77 2.34 -15.53
CA ARG A 143 -8.34 3.71 -15.85
C ARG A 143 -8.65 4.73 -14.75
N SER A 144 -9.47 4.35 -13.78
CA SER A 144 -9.71 5.14 -12.57
C SER A 144 -8.45 5.28 -11.72
N ASN A 145 -7.52 4.31 -11.78
CA ASN A 145 -6.15 4.52 -11.33
C ASN A 145 -5.37 5.25 -12.45
N PRO A 146 -4.94 6.50 -12.25
CA PRO A 146 -4.24 7.29 -13.27
C PRO A 146 -2.90 6.68 -13.70
N TRP A 147 -2.31 5.80 -12.88
CA TRP A 147 -1.05 5.12 -13.18
C TRP A 147 -1.23 3.74 -13.80
N CYS A 148 -2.47 3.28 -14.00
CA CYS A 148 -2.75 2.05 -14.73
C CYS A 148 -2.49 2.26 -16.23
N CYS A 149 -1.49 1.56 -16.77
CA CYS A 149 -1.21 1.57 -18.20
C CYS A 149 -2.09 0.52 -18.87
N GLN A 150 -2.98 0.96 -19.79
CA GLN A 150 -3.85 0.07 -20.56
C GLN A 150 -3.56 0.22 -22.05
N GLY A 151 -2.86 -0.74 -22.63
CA GLY A 151 -2.56 -0.85 -24.06
C GLY A 151 -3.08 -2.16 -24.67
N LEU A 152 -2.76 -2.37 -25.95
CA LEU A 152 -3.15 -3.59 -26.67
C LEU A 152 -2.38 -4.84 -26.22
N VAL A 153 -1.19 -4.66 -25.64
CA VAL A 153 -0.25 -5.74 -25.30
C VAL A 153 0.08 -5.75 -23.81
N ILE A 154 -0.05 -4.61 -23.12
CA ILE A 154 0.35 -4.46 -21.72
C ILE A 154 -0.76 -3.74 -20.97
N HIS A 155 -1.19 -4.33 -19.86
CA HIS A 155 -2.18 -3.84 -18.92
C HIS A 155 -1.67 -4.00 -17.48
N ILE A 156 -0.77 -3.11 -17.04
CA ILE A 156 -0.18 -3.16 -15.69
C ILE A 156 0.04 -1.74 -15.12
N VAL A 157 0.30 -1.66 -13.82
CA VAL A 157 0.51 -0.40 -13.10
C VAL A 157 1.92 0.15 -13.38
N GLY A 158 2.02 1.47 -13.54
CA GLY A 158 3.28 2.22 -13.60
C GLY A 158 3.49 3.04 -12.33
N ASN A 159 4.13 4.21 -12.45
CA ASN A 159 4.26 5.17 -11.34
C ASN A 159 4.57 6.60 -11.80
N PRO A 160 4.40 7.61 -10.92
CA PRO A 160 4.85 8.97 -11.16
C PRO A 160 6.38 9.10 -11.32
N HIS A 161 7.16 8.18 -10.75
CA HIS A 161 8.63 8.24 -10.75
C HIS A 161 9.24 8.35 -12.16
N ILE A 162 8.64 7.68 -13.15
CA ILE A 162 9.12 7.73 -14.53
C ILE A 162 8.33 8.73 -15.37
N LYS A 163 7.07 8.41 -15.70
CA LYS A 163 6.09 9.24 -16.40
C LYS A 163 4.79 8.45 -16.63
N PRO A 164 3.65 9.13 -16.89
CA PRO A 164 2.42 8.47 -17.31
C PRO A 164 2.61 7.57 -18.54
N GLY A 165 1.92 6.42 -18.56
CA GLY A 165 1.93 5.46 -19.67
C GLY A 165 3.14 4.54 -19.73
N VAL A 166 4.06 4.60 -18.76
CA VAL A 166 5.16 3.64 -18.63
C VAL A 166 4.79 2.58 -17.59
N ALA A 167 4.50 1.40 -18.11
CA ALA A 167 4.26 0.20 -17.33
C ALA A 167 5.53 -0.31 -16.64
N TRP A 168 5.42 -0.78 -15.40
CA TRP A 168 6.56 -1.29 -14.62
C TRP A 168 6.51 -2.82 -14.51
N PRO A 169 7.58 -3.56 -14.89
CA PRO A 169 7.57 -5.02 -14.87
C PRO A 169 7.30 -5.64 -13.49
N ILE A 170 7.69 -4.98 -12.40
CA ILE A 170 7.42 -5.47 -11.05
C ILE A 170 5.91 -5.60 -10.78
N ALA A 171 5.08 -4.68 -11.30
CA ALA A 171 3.62 -4.78 -11.17
C ALA A 171 3.05 -5.99 -11.92
N ALA A 172 3.62 -6.34 -13.08
CA ALA A 172 3.25 -7.56 -13.81
C ALA A 172 3.55 -8.82 -12.98
N ILE A 173 4.76 -8.88 -12.42
CA ILE A 173 5.19 -10.01 -11.57
C ILE A 173 4.26 -10.15 -10.37
N MET A 174 4.00 -9.05 -9.65
CA MET A 174 3.17 -9.07 -8.46
C MET A 174 1.68 -9.34 -8.77
N ARG A 175 1.18 -8.90 -9.94
CA ARG A 175 -0.15 -9.29 -10.44
C ARG A 175 -0.23 -10.79 -10.70
N SER A 176 0.77 -11.37 -11.36
CA SER A 176 0.82 -12.81 -11.61
C SER A 176 0.92 -13.62 -10.32
N MET A 177 1.74 -13.17 -9.37
CA MET A 177 1.92 -13.83 -8.07
C MET A 177 0.69 -13.75 -7.16
N SER A 178 -0.27 -12.86 -7.44
CA SER A 178 -1.52 -12.72 -6.69
C SER A 178 -2.71 -13.46 -7.33
N LEU A 179 -2.45 -14.31 -8.33
CA LEU A 179 -3.46 -15.13 -9.00
C LEU A 179 -3.21 -16.62 -8.73
N ASP A 180 -4.29 -17.40 -8.67
CA ASP A 180 -4.26 -18.87 -8.49
C ASP A 180 -4.77 -19.65 -9.72
N ASP A 181 -4.86 -18.97 -10.87
CA ASP A 181 -5.48 -19.49 -12.09
C ASP A 181 -4.50 -19.31 -13.25
N ASP A 182 -4.03 -20.43 -13.81
CA ASP A 182 -2.98 -20.45 -14.83
C ASP A 182 -3.34 -19.62 -16.06
N ASP A 183 -4.60 -19.67 -16.50
CA ASP A 183 -5.06 -18.88 -17.65
C ASP A 183 -5.01 -17.39 -17.34
N LYS A 184 -5.41 -16.99 -16.13
CA LYS A 184 -5.29 -15.58 -15.68
C LYS A 184 -3.84 -15.16 -15.50
N ILE A 185 -2.94 -16.07 -15.09
CA ILE A 185 -1.51 -15.81 -14.94
C ILE A 185 -0.86 -15.59 -16.31
N ILE A 186 -1.16 -16.46 -17.30
CA ILE A 186 -0.63 -16.34 -18.66
C ILE A 186 -1.12 -15.04 -19.33
N ASN A 187 -2.35 -14.63 -19.06
CA ASN A 187 -2.97 -13.43 -19.62
C ASN A 187 -2.93 -12.21 -18.66
N SER A 188 -2.02 -12.21 -17.67
CA SER A 188 -1.97 -11.16 -16.65
C SER A 188 -1.24 -9.89 -17.10
N ILE A 189 -0.51 -9.96 -18.20
CA ILE A 189 0.37 -8.89 -18.71
C ILE A 189 -0.37 -8.07 -19.75
#